data_AF-A0A8J6ZQQ3-F1
#
_entry.id   AF-A0A8J6ZQQ3-F1
#
_cell.length_a   1.000
_cell.length_b   1.000
_cell.length_c   1.000
_cell.angle_alpha   90.00
_cell.angle_beta   90.00
_cell.angle_gamma   90.00
#
_symmetry.space_group_name_H-M   'P 1'
#
loop_
_entity.id
_entity.type
_entity.pdbx_description
1 polymer ?
#
loop_
_entity_poly.entity_id
_entity_poly.type
_entity_poly.pdbx_seq_one_letter_code
_entity_poly.pdbx_strand_id
1 'polypeptide(L)' 'MSERLTMDLDEVKYIIGSVMEYGYESIGREKKNPCEFNEGRKLAYYEVLDTIYSRLLAYEQNPKDFGYPDDWEKAFLGK' A
#
# COMPACT_ATOMS: atom_id res chain seq x y z
N MET A 1 21.82 15.07 -21.46
CA MET A 1 21.71 13.87 -20.59
C MET A 1 20.77 14.24 -19.45
N SER A 2 19.68 13.51 -19.25
CA SER A 2 18.85 13.69 -18.05
C SER A 2 19.64 13.19 -16.85
N GLU A 3 19.80 14.01 -15.81
CA GLU A 3 20.20 13.50 -14.50
C GLU A 3 19.17 12.44 -14.05
N ARG A 4 19.66 11.30 -13.57
CA ARG A 4 18.79 10.33 -12.90
C ARG A 4 18.62 10.79 -11.46
N LEU A 5 17.39 11.11 -11.10
CA LEU A 5 17.01 11.25 -9.70
C LEU A 5 17.09 9.87 -9.03
N THR A 6 17.78 9.81 -7.89
CA THR A 6 17.85 8.63 -7.02
C THR A 6 17.13 8.97 -5.73
N MET A 7 16.32 8.04 -5.23
CA MET A 7 15.71 8.16 -3.90
C MET A 7 16.53 7.40 -2.88
N ASP A 8 16.65 7.95 -1.67
CA ASP A 8 17.16 7.21 -0.53
C ASP A 8 16.10 6.25 0.05
N LEU A 9 16.52 5.44 1.02
CA LEU A 9 15.65 4.43 1.63
C LEU A 9 14.49 5.05 2.40
N ASP A 10 14.70 6.20 3.06
CA ASP A 10 13.67 6.84 3.88
C ASP A 10 12.61 7.50 2.98
N GLU A 11 13.02 8.05 1.84
CA GLU A 11 12.11 8.53 0.78
C GLU A 11 11.24 7.40 0.22
N VAL A 12 11.84 6.23 -0.04
CA VAL A 12 11.09 5.04 -0.51
C VAL A 12 10.10 4.57 0.57
N LYS A 13 10.52 4.50 1.83
CA LYS A 13 9.64 4.15 2.96
C LYS A 13 8.50 5.15 3.11
N TYR A 14 8.79 6.44 2.97
CA TYR A 14 7.77 7.49 3.01
C TYR A 14 6.73 7.30 1.91
N ILE A 15 7.15 7.05 0.66
CA ILE A 15 6.24 6.81 -0.46
C ILE A 15 5.35 5.59 -0.20
N ILE A 16 5.93 4.46 0.20
CA ILE A 16 5.16 3.24 0.50
C ILE A 16 4.18 3.49 1.66
N GLY A 17 4.62 4.20 2.70
CA GLY A 17 3.79 4.62 3.82
C GLY A 17 2.60 5.48 3.39
N SER A 18 2.79 6.44 2.47
CA SER A 18 1.70 7.26 1.93
C SER A 18 0.70 6.43 1.10
N VAL A 19 1.17 5.47 0.30
CA VAL A 19 0.26 4.55 -0.42
C VAL A 19 -0.57 3.74 0.57
N MET A 20 0.06 3.26 1.65
CA MET A 20 -0.61 2.52 2.71
C MET A 20 -1.67 3.38 3.41
N GLU A 21 -1.34 4.62 3.79
CA GLU A 21 -2.27 5.58 4.38
C GLU A 21 -3.49 5.80 3.48
N TYR A 22 -3.29 6.05 2.19
CA TYR A 22 -4.38 6.23 1.23
C TYR A 22 -5.20 4.96 1.02
N GLY A 23 -4.57 3.79 1.11
CA GLY A 23 -5.25 2.49 1.13
C GLY A 23 -6.20 2.39 2.32
N TYR A 24 -5.74 2.71 3.53
CA TYR A 24 -6.59 2.72 4.72
C TYR A 24 -7.71 3.76 4.67
N GLU A 25 -7.44 4.95 4.12
CA GLU A 25 -8.49 5.94 3.88
C GLU A 25 -9.57 5.41 2.93
N SER A 26 -9.19 4.65 1.90
CA SER A 26 -10.13 4.10 0.93
C SER A 26 -11.10 3.10 1.58
N ILE A 27 -10.63 2.29 2.53
CA ILE A 27 -11.47 1.42 3.36
C ILE A 27 -12.47 2.27 4.16
N GLY A 28 -12.01 3.37 4.76
CA GLY A 28 -12.89 4.29 5.49
C GLY A 28 -13.95 4.95 4.62
N ARG A 29 -13.60 5.29 3.36
CA ARG A 29 -14.54 5.88 2.38
C ARG A 29 -15.60 4.87 1.94
N GLU A 30 -15.20 3.63 1.67
CA GLU A 30 -16.12 2.54 1.32
C GLU A 30 -17.10 2.27 2.46
N LYS A 31 -16.61 2.15 3.71
CA LYS A 31 -17.48 1.99 4.90
C LYS A 31 -18.47 3.13 5.09
N LYS A 32 -18.08 4.38 4.78
CA LYS A 32 -18.94 5.57 4.93
C LYS A 32 -19.95 5.70 3.78
N ASN A 33 -19.59 5.27 2.57
CA ASN A 33 -20.42 5.35 1.39
C ASN A 33 -20.21 4.10 0.51
N PRO A 34 -20.91 3.00 0.81
CA PRO A 34 -20.76 1.75 0.07
C PRO A 34 -21.30 1.89 -1.35
N CYS A 35 -20.41 1.85 -2.33
CA CYS A 35 -20.75 1.85 -3.75
C CYS A 35 -19.64 1.16 -4.56
N GLU A 36 -19.98 0.68 -5.76
CA GLU A 36 -19.05 -0.06 -6.63
C GLU A 36 -17.75 0.70 -6.89
N PHE A 37 -17.82 2.03 -7.01
CA PHE A 37 -16.64 2.87 -7.20
C PHE A 37 -15.70 2.84 -5.98
N ASN A 38 -16.23 2.95 -4.76
CA ASN A 38 -15.42 2.95 -3.54
C ASN A 38 -14.89 1.56 -3.22
N GLU A 39 -15.67 0.51 -3.49
CA GLU A 39 -15.22 -0.88 -3.41
C GLU A 39 -14.07 -1.13 -4.38
N GLY A 40 -14.22 -0.73 -5.65
CA GLY A 40 -13.18 -0.85 -6.67
C GLY A 40 -11.93 -0.05 -6.30
N ARG A 41 -12.08 1.16 -5.74
CA ARG A 41 -10.95 1.97 -5.25
C ARG A 41 -10.19 1.28 -4.12
N LYS A 42 -10.89 0.68 -3.16
CA LYS A 42 -10.28 -0.11 -2.08
C LYS A 42 -9.47 -1.28 -2.64
N LEU A 43 -10.04 -2.03 -3.59
CA LEU A 43 -9.37 -3.15 -4.24
C LEU A 43 -8.14 -2.71 -5.03
N ALA A 44 -8.19 -1.57 -5.72
CA ALA A 44 -7.04 -1.03 -6.44
C ALA A 44 -5.85 -0.72 -5.52
N TYR A 45 -6.10 -0.13 -4.33
CA TYR A 45 -5.02 0.07 -3.35
C TYR A 45 -4.48 -1.26 -2.81
N TYR A 46 -5.35 -2.24 -2.56
CA TYR A 46 -4.92 -3.57 -2.14
C TYR A 46 -3.95 -4.19 -3.15
N GLU A 47 -4.27 -4.20 -4.44
CA GLU A 47 -3.41 -4.78 -5.48
C GLU A 47 -2.04 -4.08 -5.58
N VAL A 48 -2.01 -2.75 -5.44
CA VAL A 48 -0.76 -1.98 -5.44
C VAL A 48 0.10 -2.33 -4.22
N LEU A 49 -0.51 -2.37 -3.04
CA LEU A 49 0.17 -2.73 -1.79
C LEU A 49 0.64 -4.19 -1.81
N ASP A 50 -0.15 -5.11 -2.33
CA ASP A 50 0.23 -6.52 -2.47
C ASP A 50 1.41 -6.69 -3.42
N THR A 51 1.40 -5.96 -4.53
CA THR A 51 2.53 -5.93 -5.47
C THR A 51 3.82 -5.44 -4.79
N ILE A 52 3.74 -4.37 -4.01
CA ILE A 52 4.89 -3.83 -3.27
C ILE A 52 5.35 -4.85 -2.21
N TYR A 53 4.43 -5.39 -1.41
CA TYR A 53 4.70 -6.39 -0.37
C TYR A 53 5.40 -7.62 -0.94
N SER A 54 4.86 -8.21 -2.01
CA SER A 54 5.43 -9.35 -2.72
C SER A 54 6.83 -9.06 -3.27
N ARG A 55 7.08 -7.84 -3.75
CA ARG A 55 8.42 -7.44 -4.20
C ARG A 55 9.39 -7.30 -3.04
N LEU A 56 9.00 -6.67 -1.92
CA LEU A 56 9.85 -6.58 -0.74
C LEU A 56 10.30 -7.97 -0.28
N LEU A 57 9.36 -8.91 -0.18
CA LEU A 57 9.67 -10.30 0.15
C LEU A 57 10.62 -10.97 -0.85
N ALA A 58 10.40 -10.77 -2.16
CA ALA A 58 11.25 -11.33 -3.21
C ALA A 58 12.70 -10.81 -3.18
N TYR A 59 12.92 -9.62 -2.60
CA TYR A 59 14.24 -9.02 -2.38
C TYR A 59 14.76 -9.22 -0.95
N GLU A 60 14.19 -10.17 -0.20
CA GLU A 60 14.57 -10.50 1.18
C GLU A 60 14.49 -9.28 2.13
N GLN A 61 13.63 -8.31 1.81
CA GLN A 61 13.35 -7.16 2.67
C GLN A 61 12.21 -7.51 3.63
N ASN A 62 12.31 -7.01 4.86
CA ASN A 62 11.23 -7.16 5.84
C ASN A 62 10.14 -6.09 5.60
N PRO A 63 8.90 -6.46 5.20
CA PRO A 63 7.86 -5.48 4.92
C PRO A 63 7.49 -4.58 6.10
N LYS A 64 7.74 -5.03 7.34
CA LYS A 64 7.53 -4.21 8.54
C LYS A 64 8.39 -2.94 8.55
N ASP A 65 9.58 -3.02 7.97
CA ASP A 65 10.50 -1.87 7.89
C ASP A 65 9.98 -0.78 6.93
N PHE A 66 8.97 -1.12 6.11
CA PHE A 66 8.26 -0.26 5.17
C PHE A 66 6.83 0.07 5.63
N GLY A 67 6.46 -0.30 6.86
CA GLY A 67 5.18 0.06 7.47
C GLY A 67 4.03 -0.94 7.26
N TYR A 68 4.30 -2.15 6.74
CA TYR A 68 3.27 -3.19 6.65
C TYR A 68 3.01 -3.83 8.02
N PRO A 69 1.78 -3.78 8.56
CA PRO A 69 1.40 -4.59 9.72
C PRO A 69 1.27 -6.08 9.34
N ASP A 70 1.38 -6.97 10.33
CA ASP A 70 1.30 -8.43 10.12
C ASP A 70 0.02 -8.88 9.40
N ASP A 71 -1.10 -8.23 9.73
CA ASP A 71 -2.44 -8.57 9.24
C ASP A 71 -2.99 -7.53 8.25
N TRP A 72 -2.11 -6.85 7.50
CA TRP A 72 -2.50 -5.72 6.65
C TRP A 72 -3.60 -6.08 5.63
N GLU A 73 -3.55 -7.28 5.04
CA GLU A 73 -4.53 -7.76 4.06
C GLU A 73 -5.95 -7.87 4.62
N LYS A 74 -6.09 -8.24 5.91
CA LYS A 74 -7.40 -8.40 6.56
C LYS A 74 -8.21 -7.11 6.52
N ALA A 75 -7.53 -5.97 6.58
CA ALA A 75 -8.18 -4.66 6.52
C ALA A 75 -8.88 -4.40 5.18
N PHE A 76 -8.35 -4.96 4.08
CA PHE A 76 -8.87 -4.76 2.72
C PHE A 76 -9.85 -5.85 2.31
N LEU A 77 -9.54 -7.11 2.65
CA LEU A 77 -10.28 -8.29 2.19
C LEU A 77 -11.40 -8.72 3.14
N GLY A 78 -11.41 -8.25 4.39
CA GLY A 78 -12.43 -8.60 5.37
C GLY A 78 -12.50 -10.09 5.73
N LYS A 79 -11.39 -10.83 5.52
CA LYS A 79 -11.24 -12.25 5.87
C LYS A 79 -10.45 -12.42 7.16
#